data_AF-A0A1B8FGQ7-F1
#
_entry.id   AF-A0A1B8FGQ7-F1
#
_cell.length_a   1.000
_cell.length_b   1.000
_cell.length_c   1.000
_cell.angle_alpha   90.00
_cell.angle_beta   90.00
_cell.angle_gamma   90.00
#
_symmetry.space_group_name_H-M   'P 1'
#
loop_
_entity.id
_entity.type
_entity.pdbx_description
1 polymer ?
#
loop_
_entity_poly.entity_id
_entity_poly.type
_entity_poly.pdbx_seq_one_letter_code
_entity_poly.pdbx_strand_id
1 'polypeptide(L)'
;MTDGTVAHERHRTFYADDAKLIMGDKTAVGRDEILELRKSMWSAISSRRHTYTFYTSPEKPQTYMLEGEVAYEFRAGGKGIVR
;
A
#
# COMPACT_ATOMS: atom_id res chain seq x y z
N MET A 1 -18.63 11.00 -3.83
CA MET A 1 -17.75 10.31 -4.78
C MET A 1 -16.64 11.28 -5.12
N THR A 2 -15.43 11.04 -4.62
CA THR A 2 -14.27 11.91 -4.88
C THR A 2 -13.17 11.05 -5.47
N ASP A 3 -12.73 11.47 -6.64
CA ASP A 3 -11.87 10.74 -7.57
C ASP A 3 -10.57 10.20 -6.96
N GLY A 4 -10.16 9.04 -7.46
CA GLY A 4 -8.98 8.27 -7.06
C GLY A 4 -7.64 8.96 -7.26
N THR A 5 -7.59 10.20 -7.75
CA THR A 5 -6.33 10.95 -7.98
C THR A 5 -5.83 11.68 -6.73
N VAL A 6 -6.72 12.22 -5.90
CA VAL A 6 -6.33 12.98 -4.67
C VAL A 6 -5.74 12.06 -3.60
N ALA A 7 -6.14 10.78 -3.59
CA ALA A 7 -5.60 9.81 -2.65
C ALA A 7 -4.13 9.47 -2.95
N HIS A 8 -3.71 9.39 -4.22
CA HIS A 8 -2.35 8.98 -4.57
C HIS A 8 -1.29 10.00 -4.17
N GLU A 9 -1.55 11.30 -4.34
CA GLU A 9 -0.63 12.37 -3.94
C GLU A 9 -0.43 12.45 -2.42
N ARG A 10 -1.50 12.21 -1.63
CA ARG A 10 -1.37 12.14 -0.16
C ARG A 10 -0.38 11.09 0.31
N HIS A 11 -0.16 10.03 -0.46
CA HIS A 11 0.76 9.02 0.02
C HIS A 11 2.23 9.45 -0.01
N ARG A 12 2.58 10.51 -0.75
CA ARG A 12 3.94 11.09 -0.67
C ARG A 12 4.23 11.58 0.76
N THR A 13 3.21 11.96 1.53
CA THR A 13 3.38 12.43 2.91
C THR A 13 3.52 11.32 3.94
N PHE A 14 3.30 10.05 3.59
CA PHE A 14 3.46 8.93 4.52
C PHE A 14 4.89 8.39 4.58
N TYR A 15 5.76 8.80 3.66
CA TYR A 15 7.12 8.29 3.54
C TYR A 15 8.16 9.40 3.74
N ALA A 16 9.22 9.08 4.48
CA ALA A 16 10.44 9.88 4.48
C ALA A 16 11.05 9.96 3.06
N ASP A 17 11.88 10.95 2.80
CA ASP A 17 12.50 11.18 1.48
C ASP A 17 13.30 9.96 0.99
N ASP A 18 13.96 9.27 1.92
CA ASP A 18 14.83 8.09 1.73
C ASP A 18 14.17 6.77 2.15
N ALA A 19 12.84 6.77 2.36
CA ALA A 19 12.13 5.58 2.83
C ALA A 19 12.33 4.39 1.89
N LYS A 20 12.47 3.20 2.46
CA LYS A 20 12.56 1.94 1.71
C LYS A 20 11.26 1.14 1.86
N LEU A 21 10.62 0.80 0.75
CA LEU A 21 9.44 -0.05 0.70
C LEU A 21 9.78 -1.39 0.06
N ILE A 22 9.48 -2.48 0.77
CA ILE A 22 9.65 -3.85 0.28
C ILE A 22 8.26 -4.48 0.21
N MET A 23 7.86 -4.98 -0.96
CA MET A 23 6.59 -5.67 -1.19
C MET A 23 6.83 -6.95 -2.00
N GLY A 24 6.85 -8.09 -1.30
CA GLY A 24 7.22 -9.37 -1.91
C GLY A 24 8.64 -9.33 -2.45
N ASP A 25 8.78 -9.55 -3.76
CA ASP A 25 10.03 -9.48 -4.51
C ASP A 25 10.42 -8.05 -4.95
N LYS A 26 9.49 -7.09 -4.89
CA LYS A 26 9.71 -5.71 -5.32
C LYS A 26 10.27 -4.86 -4.18
N THR A 27 11.30 -4.08 -4.49
CA THR A 27 11.87 -3.08 -3.58
C THR A 27 11.88 -1.72 -4.27
N ALA A 28 11.52 -0.66 -3.54
CA ALA A 28 11.59 0.73 -3.97
C ALA A 28 12.28 1.58 -2.88
N VAL A 29 13.16 2.49 -3.28
CA VAL A 29 13.91 3.38 -2.38
C VAL A 29 13.64 4.84 -2.76
N GLY A 30 13.17 5.60 -1.77
CA GLY A 30 12.80 7.00 -1.92
C GLY A 30 11.38 7.22 -2.45
N ARG A 31 10.85 8.43 -2.26
CA ARG A 31 9.44 8.75 -2.52
C ARG A 31 9.01 8.51 -3.97
N ASP A 32 9.88 8.82 -4.93
CA ASP A 32 9.51 8.75 -6.35
C ASP A 32 9.38 7.29 -6.82
N GLU A 33 10.31 6.41 -6.45
CA GLU A 33 10.20 4.98 -6.74
C GLU A 33 8.99 4.35 -6.04
N ILE A 34 8.72 4.73 -4.78
CA ILE A 34 7.55 4.27 -4.04
C ILE A 34 6.25 4.71 -4.73
N LEU A 35 6.20 5.94 -5.25
CA LEU A 35 5.04 6.47 -5.95
C LEU A 35 4.79 5.72 -7.26
N GLU A 36 5.83 5.49 -8.06
CA GLU A 36 5.71 4.74 -9.32
C GLU A 36 5.32 3.28 -9.08
N LEU A 37 5.92 2.61 -8.09
CA LEU A 37 5.52 1.26 -7.69
C LEU A 37 4.03 1.23 -7.34
N ARG A 38 3.55 2.21 -6.56
CA ARG A 38 2.15 2.30 -6.16
C ARG A 38 1.22 2.58 -7.35
N LYS A 39 1.56 3.50 -8.25
CA LYS A 39 0.80 3.76 -9.48
C LYS A 39 0.67 2.49 -10.32
N SER A 40 1.77 1.75 -10.50
CA SER A 40 1.78 0.51 -11.27
C SER A 40 0.78 -0.53 -10.71
N MET A 41 0.67 -0.64 -9.39
CA MET A 41 -0.27 -1.58 -8.74
C MET A 41 -1.73 -1.23 -9.01
N TRP A 42 -2.06 0.06 -9.09
CA TRP A 42 -3.42 0.51 -9.39
C TRP A 42 -3.81 0.39 -10.86
N SER A 43 -2.89 0.06 -11.78
CA SER A 43 -3.21 -0.10 -13.21
C SER A 43 -4.26 -1.20 -13.49
N ALA A 44 -4.20 -2.30 -12.75
CA ALA A 44 -5.12 -3.45 -12.89
C ALA A 44 -6.27 -3.46 -11.87
N ILE A 45 -6.19 -2.64 -10.82
CA ILE A 45 -7.10 -2.66 -9.68
C ILE A 45 -8.18 -1.58 -9.82
N SER A 46 -9.44 -1.97 -9.66
CA SER A 46 -10.59 -1.06 -9.59
C SER A 46 -10.84 -0.61 -8.15
N SER A 47 -10.85 -1.56 -7.22
CA SER A 47 -11.05 -1.30 -5.79
C SER A 47 -10.15 -2.18 -4.93
N ARG A 48 -9.75 -1.66 -3.77
CA ARG A 48 -8.89 -2.35 -2.80
C ARG A 48 -9.32 -2.02 -1.38
N ARG A 49 -9.64 -3.04 -0.58
CA ARG A 49 -10.03 -2.89 0.83
C ARG A 49 -9.12 -3.72 1.72
N HIS A 50 -8.48 -3.06 2.68
CA HIS A 50 -7.67 -3.73 3.70
C HIS A 50 -8.51 -3.96 4.96
N THR A 51 -8.30 -5.09 5.62
CA THR A 51 -8.86 -5.40 6.94
C THR A 51 -7.75 -6.03 7.74
N TYR A 52 -7.30 -5.38 8.83
CA TYR A 52 -6.09 -5.79 9.53
C TYR A 52 -6.19 -5.52 11.04
N THR A 53 -5.38 -6.28 11.77
CA THR A 53 -5.02 -6.05 13.17
C THR A 53 -3.59 -5.54 13.22
N PHE A 54 -3.30 -4.61 14.14
CA PHE A 54 -1.95 -4.10 14.33
C PHE A 54 -1.37 -4.53 15.67
N TYR A 55 -0.07 -4.72 15.70
CA TYR A 55 0.71 -5.11 16.87
C TYR A 55 1.87 -4.14 17.06
N THR A 56 2.18 -3.84 18.32
CA THR A 56 3.31 -2.99 18.73
C THR A 56 4.29 -3.79 19.56
N SER A 57 5.54 -3.33 19.62
CA SER A 57 6.56 -3.90 20.49
C SER A 57 7.15 -2.80 21.39
N PRO A 58 7.22 -3.01 22.72
CA PRO A 58 7.91 -2.07 23.62
C PRO A 58 9.39 -1.87 23.28
N GLU A 59 10.06 -2.92 22.76
CA GLU A 59 11.48 -2.85 22.37
C GLU A 59 11.70 -2.06 21.07
N LYS A 60 10.65 -1.93 20.25
CA LYS A 60 10.66 -1.19 18.98
C LYS A 60 9.44 -0.27 18.91
N PRO A 61 9.43 0.84 19.68
CA PRO A 61 8.23 1.65 19.90
C PRO A 61 7.71 2.37 18.65
N GLN A 62 8.54 2.49 17.60
CA GLN A 62 8.16 3.07 16.30
C GLN A 62 7.91 2.01 15.23
N THR A 63 7.86 0.73 15.60
CA THR A 63 7.61 -0.38 14.68
C THR A 63 6.24 -0.97 14.94
N TYR A 64 5.48 -1.14 13.86
CA TYR A 64 4.16 -1.73 13.86
C TYR A 64 4.16 -2.93 12.90
N MET A 65 3.54 -4.02 13.33
CA MET A 65 3.26 -5.16 12.47
C MET A 65 1.77 -5.16 12.16
N LEU A 66 1.41 -5.30 10.88
CA LEU A 66 0.03 -5.41 10.44
C LEU A 66 -0.20 -6.82 9.91
N GLU A 67 -1.18 -7.53 10.44
CA GLU A 67 -1.64 -8.83 9.93
C GLU A 67 -3.09 -8.67 9.47
N GLY A 68 -3.40 -9.11 8.25
CA GLY A 68 -4.74 -8.92 7.73
C GLY A 68 -4.92 -9.34 6.29
N GLU A 69 -6.12 -9.11 5.78
CA GLU A 69 -6.53 -9.49 4.44
C GLU A 69 -6.71 -8.25 3.55
N VAL A 70 -6.46 -8.43 2.25
CA VAL A 70 -6.72 -7.43 1.23
C VAL A 70 -7.67 -8.00 0.19
N ALA A 71 -8.86 -7.42 0.11
CA ALA A 71 -9.84 -7.72 -0.92
C ALA A 71 -9.64 -6.77 -2.11
N TYR A 72 -9.55 -7.34 -3.31
CA TYR A 72 -9.37 -6.65 -4.58
C TYR A 72 -10.56 -6.86 -5.49
N GLU A 73 -10.93 -5.81 -6.21
CA GLU A 73 -11.77 -5.89 -7.41
C GLU A 73 -10.95 -5.42 -8.60
N PHE A 74 -10.91 -6.22 -9.67
CA PHE A 74 -10.07 -5.95 -10.83
C PHE A 74 -10.85 -5.20 -11.92
N ARG A 75 -10.15 -4.34 -12.67
CA ARG A 75 -10.77 -3.59 -13.78
C ARG A 75 -11.22 -4.50 -14.93
N ALA A 76 -10.50 -5.60 -15.14
CA ALA A 76 -10.88 -6.64 -16.11
C ALA A 76 -12.09 -7.47 -15.66
N GLY A 77 -12.64 -7.18 -14.48
CA GLY A 77 -13.66 -7.99 -13.81
C GLY A 77 -13.05 -9.04 -12.89
N GLY A 78 -13.85 -9.52 -11.95
CA GLY A 78 -13.44 -10.50 -10.94
C GLY A 78 -13.00 -9.88 -9.61
N LYS A 79 -12.94 -10.74 -8.59
CA LYS A 79 -12.57 -10.39 -7.21
C LYS A 79 -11.49 -11.36 -6.71
N GLY A 80 -10.57 -10.86 -5.88
CA GLY A 80 -9.53 -11.67 -5.26
C GLY A 80 -9.32 -11.27 -3.80
N ILE A 81 -8.87 -12.21 -2.97
CA ILE A 81 -8.51 -11.97 -1.57
C ILE A 81 -7.08 -12.49 -1.36
N VAL A 82 -6.22 -11.64 -0.80
CA VAL A 82 -4.88 -11.98 -0.34
C VAL A 82 -4.86 -11.90 1.18
N ARG A 83 -4.21 -12.87 1.84
CA ARG A 83 -4.05 -12.95 3.30
C ARG A 83 -2.56 -12.95 3.64
#